data_AF-A0A530QUY7-F1
#
_entry.id   AF-A0A530QUY7-F1
#
_cell.length_a   1.000
_cell.length_b   1.000
_cell.length_c   1.000
_cell.angle_alpha   90.00
_cell.angle_beta   90.00
_cell.angle_gamma   90.00
#
_symmetry.space_group_name_H-M   'P 1'
#
loop_
_entity.id
_entity.type
_entity.pdbx_description
1 polymer ?
#
loop_
_entity_poly.entity_id
_entity_poly.type
_entity_poly.pdbx_seq_one_letter_code
_entity_poly.pdbx_strand_id
1 'polypeptide(L)'
;LTLTDAPATLGADIAVGPMQRFGVPMGFGGPHAAYCAVSDRLTRLMPGRLVGQSTDSKGRPGYRLALQTREQHIRRDKATSNICTAQALLANMATAYAIWHGPAGLQAIAGRIHSLANRLATGLTASGISVLGGSRFDTVTVEVKGRAGAIAAAAEKTGRLLRVIDADHIGISFDETSTDADLDAIAALFGAKAGAAGTSTTPGKPRGKAFLSQPVFHENHSETEMMRFLRRLADKDLALDRAMIPLGSCTMKLNAAAEMMPVSWPSVANLHPFAPAGHSAGYRAMVGELEGWLSEITGFDAVS
;
A
#
# COMPACT_ATOMS: atom_id res chain seq x y z
N LEU A 1 -6.68 2.23 10.15
CA LEU A 1 -6.11 1.08 10.89
C LEU A 1 -5.51 1.48 12.24
N THR A 2 -4.71 2.55 12.28
CA THR A 2 -3.86 2.88 13.46
C THR A 2 -4.47 3.90 14.41
N LEU A 3 -5.41 4.75 13.93
CA LEU A 3 -6.07 5.77 14.76
C LEU A 3 -7.43 5.35 15.32
N THR A 4 -8.17 4.52 14.58
CA THR A 4 -9.53 4.09 14.94
C THR A 4 -9.62 2.57 15.10
N ASP A 5 -10.71 2.08 15.67
CA ASP A 5 -10.98 0.68 15.92
C ASP A 5 -10.99 -0.18 14.64
N ALA A 6 -10.77 -1.49 14.79
CA ALA A 6 -10.62 -2.38 13.64
C ALA A 6 -12.00 -2.72 13.05
N PRO A 7 -12.09 -3.10 11.77
CA PRO A 7 -13.34 -3.61 11.20
C PRO A 7 -14.00 -4.72 12.04
N ALA A 8 -13.21 -5.58 12.69
CA ALA A 8 -13.73 -6.64 13.56
C ALA A 8 -14.55 -6.13 14.76
N THR A 9 -14.22 -4.97 15.35
CA THR A 9 -15.01 -4.37 16.45
C THR A 9 -16.35 -3.83 15.96
N LEU A 10 -16.49 -3.63 14.64
CA LEU A 10 -17.72 -3.25 13.97
C LEU A 10 -18.53 -4.47 13.47
N GLY A 11 -18.07 -5.70 13.75
CA GLY A 11 -18.73 -6.94 13.35
C GLY A 11 -18.37 -7.46 11.96
N ALA A 12 -17.32 -6.94 11.32
CA ALA A 12 -16.89 -7.44 10.02
C ALA A 12 -16.21 -8.81 10.13
N ASP A 13 -16.66 -9.78 9.34
CA ASP A 13 -16.06 -11.12 9.24
C ASP A 13 -14.86 -11.20 8.29
N ILE A 14 -14.74 -10.25 7.37
CA ILE A 14 -13.69 -10.19 6.37
C ILE A 14 -13.22 -8.74 6.26
N ALA A 15 -11.90 -8.53 6.28
CA ALA A 15 -11.28 -7.24 6.00
C ALA A 15 -10.20 -7.43 4.93
N VAL A 16 -10.27 -6.63 3.88
CA VAL A 16 -9.32 -6.62 2.76
C VAL A 16 -8.84 -5.21 2.46
N GLY A 17 -7.67 -5.10 1.85
CA GLY A 17 -7.13 -3.82 1.39
C GLY A 17 -5.65 -3.93 0.98
N PRO A 18 -5.08 -2.87 0.39
CA PRO A 18 -3.67 -2.84 0.06
C PRO A 18 -2.80 -2.54 1.28
N MET A 19 -1.58 -3.07 1.30
CA MET A 19 -0.52 -2.70 2.25
C MET A 19 0.51 -1.74 1.63
N GLN A 20 0.22 -1.18 0.44
CA GLN A 20 1.14 -0.34 -0.33
C GLN A 20 1.74 0.81 0.49
N ARG A 21 0.88 1.56 1.20
CA ARG A 21 1.31 2.74 1.97
C ARG A 21 2.16 2.43 3.21
N PHE A 22 2.48 1.15 3.46
CA PHE A 22 3.48 0.76 4.44
C PHE A 22 4.83 0.59 3.74
N GLY A 23 5.39 1.71 3.26
CA GLY A 23 6.76 1.74 2.73
C GLY A 23 7.00 1.04 1.39
N VAL A 24 5.96 0.83 0.56
CA VAL A 24 6.10 0.30 -0.80
C VAL A 24 5.81 1.41 -1.82
N PRO A 25 6.62 1.59 -2.89
CA PRO A 25 6.37 2.64 -3.89
C PRO A 25 5.03 2.49 -4.64
N MET A 26 4.56 3.54 -5.29
CA MET A 26 3.30 3.49 -6.07
C MET A 26 3.40 2.58 -7.30
N GLY A 27 4.57 2.56 -7.96
CA GLY A 27 4.91 1.65 -9.06
C GLY A 27 3.95 1.69 -10.24
N PHE A 28 3.28 2.82 -10.49
CA PHE A 28 2.23 2.95 -11.49
C PHE A 28 1.16 1.83 -11.40
N GLY A 29 0.87 1.36 -10.18
CA GLY A 29 -0.14 0.33 -9.92
C GLY A 29 0.38 -0.91 -9.20
N GLY A 30 1.70 -1.13 -9.14
CA GLY A 30 2.24 -2.25 -8.39
C GLY A 30 3.72 -2.56 -8.64
N PRO A 31 4.21 -3.68 -8.09
CA PRO A 31 3.46 -4.65 -7.29
C PRO A 31 3.20 -4.18 -5.86
N HIS A 32 2.02 -4.50 -5.31
CA HIS A 32 1.68 -4.27 -3.89
C HIS A 32 1.06 -5.51 -3.28
N ALA A 33 1.41 -5.82 -2.04
CA ALA A 33 0.71 -6.86 -1.30
C ALA A 33 -0.65 -6.36 -0.80
N ALA A 34 -1.70 -7.16 -1.05
CA ALA A 34 -2.98 -6.99 -0.39
C ALA A 34 -3.02 -7.83 0.89
N TYR A 35 -3.73 -7.35 1.91
CA TYR A 35 -4.11 -8.16 3.07
C TYR A 35 -5.52 -8.74 2.88
N CYS A 36 -5.72 -9.94 3.42
CA CYS A 36 -7.02 -10.56 3.59
C CYS A 36 -7.05 -11.20 4.97
N ALA A 37 -7.86 -10.65 5.86
CA ALA A 37 -8.09 -11.18 7.20
C ALA A 37 -9.54 -11.64 7.31
N VAL A 38 -9.75 -12.78 7.95
CA VAL A 38 -11.08 -13.36 8.16
C VAL A 38 -11.27 -13.77 9.61
N SER A 39 -12.53 -13.88 10.06
CA SER A 39 -12.86 -14.48 11.35
C SER A 39 -12.49 -15.97 11.39
N ASP A 40 -12.27 -16.52 12.59
CA ASP A 40 -11.79 -17.90 12.77
C ASP A 40 -12.63 -18.94 12.02
N ARG A 41 -13.95 -18.76 12.00
CA ARG A 41 -14.92 -19.63 11.31
C ARG A 41 -14.70 -19.74 9.80
N LEU A 42 -14.08 -18.73 9.19
CA LEU A 42 -13.82 -18.64 7.74
C LEU A 42 -12.40 -19.06 7.37
N THR A 43 -11.53 -19.38 8.33
CA THR A 43 -10.11 -19.72 8.09
C THR A 43 -9.92 -20.82 7.03
N ARG A 44 -10.80 -21.82 7.02
CA ARG A 44 -10.74 -22.93 6.04
C ARG A 44 -11.08 -22.52 4.60
N LEU A 45 -11.69 -21.35 4.41
CA LEU A 45 -12.07 -20.80 3.11
C LEU A 45 -11.08 -19.73 2.61
N MET A 46 -10.04 -19.39 3.40
CA MET A 46 -9.09 -18.36 2.98
C MET A 46 -8.41 -18.70 1.64
N PRO A 47 -8.28 -17.74 0.73
CA PRO A 47 -7.46 -17.90 -0.48
C PRO A 47 -5.98 -17.82 -0.15
N GLY A 48 -5.15 -18.48 -0.96
CA GLY A 48 -3.69 -18.36 -0.90
C GLY A 48 -3.02 -18.97 0.33
N ARG A 49 -1.74 -18.59 0.49
CA ARG A 49 -0.80 -19.16 1.45
C ARG A 49 -1.01 -18.57 2.84
N LEU A 50 -0.83 -19.39 3.87
CA LEU A 50 -0.86 -18.99 5.27
C LEU A 50 0.35 -19.58 5.99
N VAL A 51 1.07 -18.75 6.75
CA VAL A 51 2.15 -19.21 7.63
C VAL A 51 1.54 -19.63 8.96
N GLY A 52 1.91 -20.81 9.44
CA GLY A 52 1.54 -21.33 10.76
C GLY A 52 2.78 -21.73 11.55
N GLN A 53 2.73 -21.51 12.87
CA GLN A 53 3.72 -22.04 13.79
C GLN A 53 3.47 -23.54 14.02
N SER A 54 4.55 -24.31 14.06
CA SER A 54 4.58 -25.74 14.35
C SER A 54 5.83 -26.07 15.16
N THR A 55 6.16 -27.35 15.29
CA THR A 55 7.35 -27.84 16.00
C THR A 55 8.20 -28.72 15.09
N ASP A 56 9.51 -28.67 15.25
CA ASP A 56 10.44 -29.55 14.55
C ASP A 56 10.61 -30.91 15.25
N SER A 57 11.45 -31.79 14.70
CA SER A 57 11.73 -33.12 15.24
C SER A 57 12.41 -33.12 16.62
N LYS A 58 12.86 -31.96 17.10
CA LYS A 58 13.47 -31.77 18.43
C LYS A 58 12.56 -30.97 19.37
N GLY A 59 11.30 -30.74 18.99
CA GLY A 59 10.33 -29.99 19.79
C GLY A 59 10.53 -28.47 19.78
N ARG A 60 11.40 -27.94 18.92
CA ARG A 60 11.65 -26.49 18.82
C ARG A 60 10.58 -25.83 17.96
N PRO A 61 10.13 -24.60 18.27
CA PRO A 61 9.21 -23.86 17.41
C PRO A 61 9.79 -23.63 16.00
N GLY A 62 8.96 -23.82 14.97
CA GLY A 62 9.28 -23.54 13.58
C GLY A 62 8.06 -23.02 12.81
N TYR A 63 8.29 -22.45 11.62
CA TYR A 63 7.22 -21.91 10.78
C TYR A 63 7.13 -22.69 9.46
N ARG A 64 5.90 -22.93 9.00
CA ARG A 64 5.62 -23.59 7.72
C ARG A 64 4.35 -23.06 7.07
N LEU A 65 4.16 -23.34 5.79
CA LEU A 65 2.85 -23.17 5.17
C LEU A 65 1.83 -24.13 5.79
N ALA A 66 0.69 -23.58 6.19
CA ALA A 66 -0.39 -24.26 6.90
C ALA A 66 -1.65 -24.38 6.05
N LEU A 67 -2.45 -25.43 6.31
CA LEU A 67 -3.71 -25.70 5.62
C LEU A 67 -3.57 -25.70 4.08
N GLN A 68 -2.47 -26.26 3.56
CA GLN A 68 -2.14 -26.24 2.13
C GLN A 68 -3.16 -26.97 1.26
N THR A 69 -3.99 -27.85 1.83
CA THR A 69 -5.07 -28.54 1.11
C THR A 69 -6.12 -27.58 0.53
N ARG A 70 -6.12 -26.30 0.91
CA ARG A 70 -6.95 -25.25 0.27
C ARG A 70 -6.42 -24.81 -1.09
N GLU A 71 -5.13 -24.98 -1.34
CA GLU A 71 -4.43 -24.36 -2.47
C GLU A 71 -4.50 -25.20 -3.75
N GLN A 72 -4.33 -24.53 -4.90
CA GLN A 72 -4.47 -25.12 -6.23
C GLN A 72 -3.57 -26.35 -6.50
N HIS A 73 -2.37 -26.40 -5.90
CA HIS A 73 -1.42 -27.50 -6.12
C HIS A 73 -1.86 -28.82 -5.49
N ILE A 74 -2.83 -28.80 -4.56
CA ILE A 74 -3.46 -30.00 -3.99
C ILE A 74 -4.88 -30.17 -4.50
N ARG A 75 -5.71 -29.13 -4.42
CA ARG A 75 -7.16 -29.23 -4.68
C ARG A 75 -7.61 -28.86 -6.09
N ARG A 76 -6.73 -28.31 -6.93
CA ARG A 76 -7.01 -27.95 -8.34
C ARG A 76 -8.28 -27.09 -8.46
N ASP A 77 -9.28 -27.56 -9.21
CA ASP A 77 -10.59 -26.93 -9.42
C ASP A 77 -11.40 -26.73 -8.13
N LYS A 78 -11.12 -27.51 -7.08
CA LYS A 78 -11.80 -27.41 -5.76
C LYS A 78 -11.03 -26.55 -4.76
N ALA A 79 -9.96 -25.88 -5.20
CA ALA A 79 -9.19 -24.97 -4.36
C ALA A 79 -10.02 -23.73 -4.01
N THR A 80 -9.65 -23.03 -2.95
CA THR A 80 -10.34 -21.80 -2.53
C THR A 80 -10.05 -20.62 -3.45
N SER A 81 -9.00 -20.71 -4.28
CA SER A 81 -8.62 -19.74 -5.30
C SER A 81 -7.61 -20.37 -6.27
N ASN A 82 -7.50 -19.83 -7.48
CA ASN A 82 -6.47 -20.16 -8.46
C ASN A 82 -5.09 -19.53 -8.14
N ILE A 83 -4.98 -18.66 -7.13
CA ILE A 83 -3.75 -17.96 -6.78
C ILE A 83 -2.60 -18.93 -6.45
N CYS A 84 -1.40 -18.65 -6.98
CA CYS A 84 -0.19 -19.44 -6.75
C CYS A 84 1.00 -18.54 -6.36
N THR A 85 1.49 -17.75 -7.32
CA THR A 85 2.39 -16.61 -7.04
C THR A 85 1.54 -15.49 -6.44
N ALA A 86 1.99 -14.98 -5.30
CA ALA A 86 1.37 -13.84 -4.63
C ALA A 86 2.42 -12.72 -4.49
N GLN A 87 2.26 -11.83 -3.51
CA GLN A 87 3.10 -10.65 -3.34
C GLN A 87 3.98 -10.76 -2.08
N ALA A 88 4.72 -11.87 -1.94
CA ALA A 88 5.46 -12.21 -0.72
C ALA A 88 6.55 -11.18 -0.37
N LEU A 89 7.36 -10.76 -1.35
CA LEU A 89 8.41 -9.74 -1.13
C LEU A 89 7.81 -8.42 -0.64
N LEU A 90 6.71 -7.97 -1.23
CA LEU A 90 6.06 -6.71 -0.89
C LEU A 90 5.33 -6.79 0.46
N ALA A 91 4.81 -7.98 0.82
CA ALA A 91 4.29 -8.22 2.16
C ALA A 91 5.40 -8.17 3.23
N ASN A 92 6.59 -8.70 2.91
CA ASN A 92 7.76 -8.59 3.78
C ASN A 92 8.23 -7.13 3.92
N MET A 93 8.23 -6.34 2.83
CA MET A 93 8.54 -4.90 2.90
C MET A 93 7.56 -4.15 3.80
N ALA A 94 6.25 -4.37 3.62
CA ALA A 94 5.22 -3.75 4.46
C ALA A 94 5.32 -4.17 5.94
N THR A 95 5.70 -5.42 6.20
CA THR A 95 5.95 -5.93 7.55
C THR A 95 7.20 -5.29 8.16
N ALA A 96 8.28 -5.16 7.39
CA ALA A 96 9.50 -4.48 7.80
C ALA A 96 9.24 -3.01 8.14
N TYR A 97 8.43 -2.31 7.34
CA TYR A 97 7.98 -0.95 7.64
C TYR A 97 7.22 -0.88 8.98
N ALA A 98 6.30 -1.81 9.23
CA ALA A 98 5.57 -1.87 10.49
C ALA A 98 6.47 -2.18 11.71
N ILE A 99 7.48 -3.04 11.53
CA ILE A 99 8.50 -3.36 12.55
C ILE A 99 9.35 -2.12 12.86
N TRP A 100 9.83 -1.44 11.83
CA TRP A 100 10.67 -0.25 11.94
C TRP A 100 9.98 0.88 12.73
N HIS A 101 8.74 1.20 12.34
CA HIS A 101 7.98 2.30 12.95
C HIS A 101 7.32 1.93 14.29
N GLY A 102 6.97 0.65 14.48
CA GLY A 102 6.17 0.21 15.61
C GLY A 102 4.78 0.87 15.68
N PRO A 103 3.95 0.55 16.70
CA PRO A 103 2.62 1.12 16.82
C PRO A 103 2.63 2.64 17.02
N ALA A 104 3.61 3.18 17.76
CA ALA A 104 3.72 4.61 18.04
C ALA A 104 4.09 5.42 16.78
N GLY A 105 5.08 4.97 16.00
CA GLY A 105 5.47 5.63 14.76
C GLY A 105 4.34 5.61 13.73
N LEU A 106 3.66 4.47 13.57
CA LEU A 106 2.51 4.36 12.67
C LEU A 106 1.32 5.24 13.10
N GLN A 107 1.11 5.43 14.41
CA GLN A 107 0.12 6.38 14.92
C GLN A 107 0.54 7.83 14.68
N ALA A 108 1.83 8.16 14.84
CA ALA A 108 2.35 9.50 14.57
C ALA A 108 2.20 9.88 13.09
N ILE A 109 2.58 8.97 12.18
CA ILE A 109 2.41 9.14 10.73
C ILE A 109 0.94 9.35 10.39
N ALA A 110 0.06 8.46 10.85
CA ALA A 110 -1.36 8.56 10.57
C ALA A 110 -1.99 9.83 11.18
N GLY A 111 -1.58 10.23 12.38
CA GLY A 111 -2.04 11.44 13.06
C GLY A 111 -1.65 12.71 12.31
N ARG A 112 -0.41 12.78 11.79
CA ARG A 112 0.04 13.90 10.97
C ARG A 112 -0.75 14.01 9.67
N ILE A 113 -0.92 12.90 8.95
CA ILE A 113 -1.71 12.86 7.71
C ILE A 113 -3.16 13.31 7.98
N HIS A 114 -3.77 12.79 9.04
CA HIS A 114 -5.11 13.17 9.45
C HIS A 114 -5.23 14.66 9.80
N SER A 115 -4.22 15.21 10.47
CA SER A 115 -4.16 16.63 10.81
C SER A 115 -4.13 17.52 9.56
N LEU A 116 -3.36 17.18 8.53
CA LEU A 116 -3.33 17.92 7.26
C LEU A 116 -4.72 17.96 6.61
N ALA A 117 -5.37 16.81 6.50
CA ALA A 117 -6.73 16.71 5.92
C ALA A 117 -7.76 17.54 6.72
N ASN A 118 -7.70 17.49 8.05
CA ASN A 118 -8.61 18.29 8.88
C ASN A 118 -8.33 19.78 8.80
N ARG A 119 -7.07 20.20 8.80
CA ARG A 119 -6.71 21.62 8.68
C ARG A 119 -7.14 22.18 7.32
N LEU A 120 -7.04 21.39 6.25
CA LEU A 120 -7.61 21.77 4.96
C LEU A 120 -9.14 21.94 5.08
N ALA A 121 -9.84 20.92 5.57
CA ALA A 121 -11.30 20.97 5.70
C ALA A 121 -11.79 22.16 6.54
N THR A 122 -11.15 22.41 7.69
CA THR A 122 -11.45 23.56 8.57
C THR A 122 -11.21 24.88 7.86
N GLY A 123 -10.07 25.03 7.18
CA GLY A 123 -9.72 26.25 6.46
C GLY A 123 -10.67 26.58 5.31
N LEU A 124 -11.06 25.56 4.54
CA LEU A 124 -12.04 25.69 3.47
C LEU A 124 -13.42 26.06 4.02
N THR A 125 -13.88 25.38 5.08
CA THR A 125 -15.17 25.67 5.71
C THR A 125 -15.22 27.09 6.27
N ALA A 126 -14.15 27.55 6.93
CA ALA A 126 -14.03 28.91 7.45
C ALA A 126 -14.03 29.98 6.34
N SER A 127 -13.65 29.60 5.11
CA SER A 127 -13.69 30.46 3.92
C SER A 127 -15.01 30.35 3.14
N GLY A 128 -16.03 29.70 3.71
CA GLY A 128 -17.36 29.55 3.09
C GLY A 128 -17.44 28.47 2.00
N ILE A 129 -16.44 27.60 1.89
CA ILE A 129 -16.41 26.53 0.89
C ILE A 129 -16.98 25.25 1.50
N SER A 130 -17.91 24.62 0.78
CA SER A 130 -18.57 23.38 1.20
C SER A 130 -17.61 22.19 1.13
N VAL A 131 -17.44 21.52 2.28
CA VAL A 131 -16.66 20.29 2.43
C VAL A 131 -17.61 19.15 2.79
N LEU A 132 -17.62 18.09 2.00
CA LEU A 132 -18.54 16.97 2.19
C LEU A 132 -18.08 16.02 3.29
N GLY A 133 -19.04 15.56 4.09
CA GLY A 133 -18.86 14.57 5.16
C GLY A 133 -18.29 15.14 6.46
N GLY A 134 -18.80 14.66 7.60
CA GLY A 134 -18.36 15.09 8.93
C GLY A 134 -17.13 14.35 9.48
N SER A 135 -16.82 13.17 8.94
CA SER A 135 -15.72 12.31 9.40
C SER A 135 -14.80 11.94 8.23
N ARG A 136 -13.49 11.89 8.50
CA ARG A 136 -12.48 11.57 7.48
C ARG A 136 -11.19 11.03 8.11
N PHE A 137 -10.35 10.40 7.28
CA PHE A 137 -8.97 10.10 7.65
C PHE A 137 -8.03 11.06 6.94
N ASP A 138 -7.69 10.79 5.69
CA ASP A 138 -6.68 11.54 4.92
C ASP A 138 -7.25 12.27 3.70
N THR A 139 -8.54 12.04 3.41
CA THR A 139 -9.17 12.50 2.17
C THR A 139 -10.27 13.52 2.45
N VAL A 140 -10.23 14.64 1.73
CA VAL A 140 -11.21 15.73 1.77
C VAL A 140 -11.92 15.78 0.43
N THR A 141 -13.25 15.85 0.45
CA THR A 141 -14.06 16.11 -0.75
C THR A 141 -14.64 17.51 -0.67
N VAL A 142 -14.37 18.33 -1.68
CA VAL A 142 -14.73 19.75 -1.72
C VAL A 142 -15.71 19.99 -2.86
N GLU A 143 -16.78 20.73 -2.59
CA GLU A 143 -17.75 21.17 -3.59
C GLU A 143 -17.34 22.53 -4.16
N VAL A 144 -17.19 22.57 -5.48
CA VAL A 144 -16.72 23.68 -6.32
C VAL A 144 -17.50 23.71 -7.63
N LYS A 145 -18.77 24.07 -7.56
CA LYS A 145 -19.72 24.08 -8.70
C LYS A 145 -19.10 24.58 -10.02
N GLY A 146 -19.03 23.69 -11.00
CA GLY A 146 -18.51 23.90 -12.35
C GLY A 146 -17.02 24.21 -12.46
N ARG A 147 -16.26 24.19 -11.34
CA ARG A 147 -14.85 24.62 -11.28
C ARG A 147 -13.88 23.48 -11.03
N ALA A 148 -14.36 22.24 -10.88
CA ALA A 148 -13.50 21.11 -10.50
C ALA A 148 -12.31 20.92 -11.45
N GLY A 149 -12.56 20.90 -12.76
CA GLY A 149 -11.52 20.76 -13.77
C GLY A 149 -10.53 21.93 -13.81
N ALA A 150 -11.01 23.17 -13.64
CA ALA A 150 -10.16 24.36 -13.66
C ALA A 150 -9.19 24.39 -12.47
N ILE A 151 -9.67 24.01 -11.28
CA ILE A 151 -8.84 23.92 -10.07
C ILE A 151 -7.83 22.78 -10.19
N ALA A 152 -8.22 21.60 -10.70
CA ALA A 152 -7.29 20.50 -10.93
C ALA A 152 -6.17 20.88 -11.91
N ALA A 153 -6.51 21.56 -13.01
CA ALA A 153 -5.52 22.06 -13.96
C ALA A 153 -4.60 23.14 -13.36
N ALA A 154 -5.11 23.98 -12.45
CA ALA A 154 -4.28 24.94 -11.71
C ALA A 154 -3.34 24.24 -10.71
N ALA A 155 -3.82 23.19 -10.03
CA ALA A 155 -3.00 22.37 -9.14
C ALA A 155 -1.86 21.69 -9.90
N GLU A 156 -2.14 21.13 -11.07
CA GLU A 156 -1.19 20.39 -11.90
C GLU A 156 0.00 21.28 -12.32
N LYS A 157 -0.25 22.56 -12.64
CA LYS A 157 0.80 23.55 -12.94
C LYS A 157 1.79 23.77 -11.78
N THR A 158 1.40 23.40 -10.56
CA THR A 158 2.25 23.48 -9.36
C THR A 158 2.80 22.11 -8.92
N GLY A 159 2.67 21.08 -9.75
CA GLY A 159 3.14 19.72 -9.47
C GLY A 159 2.20 18.88 -8.61
N ARG A 160 0.91 19.24 -8.52
CA ARG A 160 -0.07 18.55 -7.67
C ARG A 160 -1.20 17.97 -8.51
N LEU A 161 -1.46 16.67 -8.35
CA LEU A 161 -2.58 16.01 -9.01
C LEU A 161 -3.75 15.89 -8.01
N LEU A 162 -4.89 16.45 -8.38
CA LEU A 162 -6.13 16.35 -7.60
C LEU A 162 -7.13 15.45 -8.33
N ARG A 163 -7.93 14.69 -7.57
CA ARG A 163 -8.94 13.82 -8.15
C ARG A 163 -10.18 14.64 -8.50
N VAL A 164 -10.44 14.84 -9.78
CA VAL A 164 -11.74 15.31 -10.26
C VAL A 164 -12.74 14.16 -10.14
N ILE A 165 -13.76 14.32 -9.29
CA ILE A 165 -14.81 13.29 -9.10
C ILE A 165 -15.90 13.50 -10.16
N ASP A 166 -16.33 14.74 -10.32
CA ASP A 166 -17.27 15.21 -11.35
C ASP A 166 -17.03 16.71 -11.61
N ALA A 167 -17.95 17.40 -12.29
CA ALA A 167 -17.83 18.82 -12.62
C ALA A 167 -17.79 19.75 -11.38
N ASP A 168 -18.35 19.30 -10.27
CA ASP A 168 -18.59 20.07 -9.06
C ASP A 168 -17.75 19.59 -7.88
N HIS A 169 -17.12 18.43 -7.92
CA HIS A 169 -16.42 17.85 -6.77
C HIS A 169 -14.97 17.48 -7.04
N ILE A 170 -14.11 17.84 -6.08
CA ILE A 170 -12.68 17.47 -6.05
C ILE A 170 -12.40 16.64 -4.80
N GLY A 171 -11.74 15.49 -4.98
CA GLY A 171 -11.13 14.70 -3.93
C GLY A 171 -9.65 15.03 -3.76
N ILE A 172 -9.22 15.23 -2.51
CA ILE A 172 -7.85 15.58 -2.13
C ILE A 172 -7.42 14.60 -1.07
N SER A 173 -6.44 13.75 -1.36
CA SER A 173 -5.90 12.75 -0.42
C SER A 173 -4.48 13.13 -0.03
N PHE A 174 -4.25 13.29 1.27
CA PHE A 174 -2.91 13.49 1.83
C PHE A 174 -2.24 12.15 2.16
N ASP A 175 -0.92 12.14 2.17
CA ASP A 175 -0.12 10.97 2.47
C ASP A 175 1.11 11.32 3.32
N GLU A 176 1.97 10.33 3.56
CA GLU A 176 3.16 10.49 4.38
C GLU A 176 4.17 11.49 3.79
N THR A 177 4.15 11.75 2.48
CA THR A 177 5.06 12.71 1.86
C THR A 177 4.52 14.15 1.91
N SER A 178 3.22 14.32 2.16
CA SER A 178 2.57 15.62 2.20
C SER A 178 3.11 16.51 3.31
N THR A 179 3.31 17.79 3.00
CA THR A 179 3.87 18.81 3.91
C THR A 179 2.86 19.93 4.22
N ASP A 180 3.22 20.80 5.18
CA ASP A 180 2.47 22.04 5.43
C ASP A 180 2.45 22.98 4.21
N ALA A 181 3.53 23.01 3.44
CA ALA A 181 3.59 23.79 2.20
C ALA A 181 2.60 23.26 1.14
N ASP A 182 2.41 21.94 1.08
CA ASP A 182 1.39 21.35 0.19
C ASP A 182 -0.02 21.70 0.63
N LEU A 183 -0.27 21.64 1.94
CA LEU A 183 -1.54 22.05 2.52
C LEU A 183 -1.86 23.51 2.18
N ASP A 184 -0.91 24.43 2.38
CA ASP A 184 -1.10 25.85 2.09
C ASP A 184 -1.29 26.11 0.60
N ALA A 185 -0.50 25.45 -0.26
CA ALA A 185 -0.64 25.56 -1.71
C ALA A 185 -2.02 25.06 -2.19
N ILE A 186 -2.49 23.93 -1.64
CA ILE A 186 -3.81 23.39 -1.96
C ILE A 186 -4.92 24.32 -1.46
N ALA A 187 -4.85 24.83 -0.23
CA ALA A 187 -5.84 25.76 0.31
C ALA A 187 -5.94 27.04 -0.54
N ALA A 188 -4.80 27.56 -1.01
CA ALA A 188 -4.73 28.74 -1.86
C ALA A 188 -5.46 28.57 -3.20
N LEU A 189 -5.53 27.35 -3.77
CA LEU A 189 -6.29 27.07 -4.99
C LEU A 189 -7.78 27.38 -4.86
N PHE A 190 -8.30 27.38 -3.63
CA PHE A 190 -9.68 27.69 -3.33
C PHE A 190 -9.86 29.12 -2.77
N GLY A 191 -8.79 29.92 -2.69
CA GLY A 191 -8.81 31.23 -2.05
C GLY A 191 -8.90 31.16 -0.52
N ALA A 192 -8.52 30.02 0.07
CA ALA A 192 -8.56 29.78 1.51
C ALA A 192 -7.14 29.74 2.11
N LYS A 193 -7.07 29.65 3.44
CA LYS A 193 -5.85 29.33 4.20
C LYS A 193 -6.06 28.05 4.99
N ALA A 194 -4.98 27.38 5.37
CA ALA A 194 -5.05 26.25 6.30
C ALA A 194 -5.72 26.68 7.62
N GLY A 195 -6.64 25.85 8.11
CA GLY A 195 -7.26 26.04 9.41
C GLY A 195 -6.35 25.64 10.57
N ALA A 196 -6.76 25.99 11.78
CA ALA A 196 -6.12 25.51 13.00
C ALA A 196 -6.29 23.99 13.15
N ALA A 197 -5.36 23.34 13.84
CA ALA A 197 -5.51 21.95 14.23
C ALA A 197 -6.71 21.81 15.18
N GLY A 198 -7.70 21.00 14.79
CA GLY A 198 -8.91 20.74 15.56
C GLY A 198 -8.89 19.37 16.25
N THR A 199 -10.02 19.01 16.86
CA THR A 199 -10.28 17.66 17.37
C THR A 199 -10.27 16.64 16.23
N SER A 200 -9.83 15.41 16.52
CA SER A 200 -9.83 14.31 15.55
C SER A 200 -11.24 14.04 15.02
N THR A 201 -11.38 13.91 13.70
CA THR A 201 -12.65 13.60 13.01
C THR A 201 -12.67 12.18 12.46
N THR A 202 -11.70 11.35 12.83
CA THR A 202 -11.67 9.93 12.44
C THR A 202 -12.96 9.23 12.88
N PRO A 203 -13.62 8.45 11.99
CA PRO A 203 -14.80 7.69 12.38
C PRO A 203 -14.41 6.55 13.34
N GLY A 204 -15.20 6.29 14.37
CA GLY A 204 -14.99 5.19 15.32
C GLY A 204 -14.27 5.59 16.61
N LYS A 205 -13.89 4.58 17.41
CA LYS A 205 -13.23 4.80 18.72
C LYS A 205 -11.71 4.83 18.54
N PRO A 206 -10.97 5.62 19.35
CA PRO A 206 -9.51 5.60 19.29
C PRO A 206 -8.93 4.19 19.41
N ARG A 207 -7.99 3.84 18.53
CA ARG A 207 -7.36 2.51 18.46
C ARG A 207 -6.70 2.08 19.78
N GLY A 208 -6.16 3.03 20.54
CA GLY A 208 -5.36 2.78 21.73
C GLY A 208 -4.05 2.03 21.43
N LYS A 209 -3.56 1.23 22.39
CA LYS A 209 -2.27 0.53 22.33
C LYS A 209 -2.40 -0.99 22.05
N ALA A 210 -3.58 -1.47 21.65
CA ALA A 210 -3.89 -2.89 21.56
C ALA A 210 -3.49 -3.57 20.22
N PHE A 211 -2.57 -2.99 19.46
CA PHE A 211 -2.13 -3.53 18.17
C PHE A 211 -0.60 -3.49 18.08
N LEU A 212 -0.03 -4.43 17.30
CA LEU A 212 1.42 -4.63 17.21
C LEU A 212 2.05 -4.77 18.60
N SER A 213 1.44 -5.55 19.49
CA SER A 213 1.89 -5.75 20.87
C SER A 213 3.02 -6.77 20.99
N GLN A 214 3.32 -7.51 19.93
CA GLN A 214 4.38 -8.52 19.93
C GLN A 214 5.76 -7.85 19.98
N PRO A 215 6.75 -8.44 20.69
CA PRO A 215 8.07 -7.83 20.89
C PRO A 215 8.79 -7.38 19.61
N VAL A 216 8.62 -8.12 18.50
CA VAL A 216 9.24 -7.79 17.21
C VAL A 216 8.97 -6.35 16.72
N PHE A 217 7.84 -5.76 17.10
CA PHE A 217 7.46 -4.38 16.73
C PHE A 217 8.03 -3.29 17.67
N HIS A 218 8.83 -3.69 18.66
CA HIS A 218 9.40 -2.82 19.70
C HIS A 218 10.93 -2.96 19.85
N GLU A 219 11.55 -3.90 19.13
CA GLU A 219 12.95 -4.31 19.32
C GLU A 219 13.95 -3.71 18.31
N ASN A 220 13.49 -3.16 17.18
CA ASN A 220 14.35 -2.83 16.03
C ASN A 220 14.15 -1.37 15.58
N HIS A 221 14.45 -0.41 16.45
CA HIS A 221 14.18 1.02 16.20
C HIS A 221 15.39 1.83 15.76
N SER A 222 16.61 1.27 15.82
CA SER A 222 17.78 1.86 15.18
C SER A 222 18.09 1.19 13.85
N GLU A 223 18.67 1.95 12.91
CA GLU A 223 19.01 1.46 11.57
C GLU A 223 19.91 0.23 11.65
N THR A 224 20.90 0.27 12.55
CA THR A 224 21.80 -0.85 12.83
C THR A 224 21.06 -2.10 13.30
N GLU A 225 20.09 -1.98 14.21
CA GLU A 225 19.30 -3.12 14.69
C GLU A 225 18.45 -3.72 13.56
N MET A 226 17.80 -2.85 12.77
CA MET A 226 16.98 -3.28 11.64
C MET A 226 17.81 -3.97 10.55
N MET A 227 18.98 -3.43 10.20
CA MET A 227 19.92 -4.07 9.28
C MET A 227 20.32 -5.46 9.78
N ARG A 228 20.67 -5.57 11.07
CA ARG A 228 21.01 -6.86 11.69
C ARG A 228 19.83 -7.82 11.70
N PHE A 229 18.62 -7.32 11.97
CA PHE A 229 17.39 -8.12 11.97
C PHE A 229 17.10 -8.70 10.59
N LEU A 230 17.08 -7.86 9.56
CA LEU A 230 16.87 -8.29 8.17
C LEU A 230 17.95 -9.27 7.72
N ARG A 231 19.22 -9.01 8.06
CA ARG A 231 20.33 -9.91 7.76
C ARG A 231 20.17 -11.28 8.44
N ARG A 232 19.79 -11.32 9.72
CA ARG A 232 19.53 -12.58 10.46
C ARG A 232 18.41 -13.40 9.83
N LEU A 233 17.40 -12.76 9.25
CA LEU A 233 16.34 -13.47 8.54
C LEU A 233 16.83 -13.98 7.18
N ALA A 234 17.49 -13.13 6.39
CA ALA A 234 18.04 -13.51 5.10
C ALA A 234 19.03 -14.69 5.20
N ASP A 235 19.84 -14.74 6.27
CA ASP A 235 20.81 -15.82 6.46
C ASP A 235 20.20 -17.21 6.67
N LYS A 236 18.93 -17.27 7.10
CA LYS A 236 18.20 -18.54 7.30
C LYS A 236 17.67 -19.12 5.99
N ASP A 237 17.62 -18.32 4.93
CA ASP A 237 17.02 -18.69 3.66
C ASP A 237 18.11 -19.04 2.64
N LEU A 238 17.93 -20.15 1.93
CA LEU A 238 18.77 -20.50 0.77
C LEU A 238 18.24 -19.74 -0.45
N ALA A 239 19.10 -18.92 -1.07
CA ALA A 239 18.79 -18.14 -2.25
C ALA A 239 19.81 -18.35 -3.38
N LEU A 240 19.54 -17.76 -4.55
CA LEU A 240 20.32 -17.96 -5.79
C LEU A 240 21.75 -17.40 -5.75
N ASP A 241 22.07 -16.56 -4.75
CA ASP A 241 23.42 -16.09 -4.47
C ASP A 241 24.31 -17.17 -3.83
N ARG A 242 23.71 -18.28 -3.35
CA ARG A 242 24.43 -19.36 -2.66
C ARG A 242 24.53 -20.65 -3.47
N ALA A 243 23.45 -21.02 -4.16
CA ALA A 243 23.39 -22.29 -4.87
C ALA A 243 22.29 -22.29 -5.95
N MET A 244 22.39 -23.25 -6.88
CA MET A 244 21.29 -23.59 -7.77
C MET A 244 20.07 -24.07 -6.96
N ILE A 245 18.88 -23.58 -7.32
CA ILE A 245 17.61 -24.02 -6.76
C ILE A 245 16.80 -24.69 -7.90
N PRO A 246 16.93 -26.03 -8.11
CA PRO A 246 16.40 -26.72 -9.29
C PRO A 246 14.91 -27.08 -9.13
N LEU A 247 14.06 -26.09 -8.89
CA LEU A 247 12.61 -26.28 -8.79
C LEU A 247 11.99 -26.37 -10.18
N GLY A 248 11.51 -27.57 -10.54
CA GLY A 248 10.77 -27.80 -11.78
C GLY A 248 9.56 -26.87 -11.89
N SER A 249 9.28 -26.39 -13.11
CA SER A 249 8.22 -25.42 -13.41
C SER A 249 8.37 -24.01 -12.81
N CYS A 250 9.49 -23.70 -12.12
CA CYS A 250 9.74 -22.37 -11.56
C CYS A 250 10.72 -21.52 -12.39
N THR A 251 11.54 -22.13 -13.24
CA THR A 251 12.54 -21.44 -14.07
C THR A 251 13.41 -20.47 -13.27
N MET A 252 14.07 -21.00 -12.22
CA MET A 252 14.96 -20.24 -11.32
C MET A 252 16.26 -19.81 -12.04
N LYS A 253 16.14 -18.88 -12.98
CA LYS A 253 17.23 -18.30 -13.79
C LYS A 253 17.83 -17.08 -13.11
N LEU A 254 18.84 -16.49 -13.76
CA LEU A 254 19.42 -15.21 -13.34
C LEU A 254 18.37 -14.10 -13.29
N ASN A 255 18.38 -13.32 -12.19
CA ASN A 255 17.75 -12.01 -12.11
C ASN A 255 18.88 -10.98 -12.18
N ALA A 256 19.20 -10.45 -13.36
CA ALA A 256 20.42 -9.68 -13.53
C ALA A 256 20.31 -8.32 -12.83
N ALA A 257 21.40 -7.83 -12.26
CA ALA A 257 21.40 -6.55 -11.57
C ALA A 257 20.93 -5.40 -12.49
N ALA A 258 21.33 -5.41 -13.77
CA ALA A 258 20.91 -4.43 -14.76
C ALA A 258 19.39 -4.45 -15.04
N GLU A 259 18.74 -5.61 -14.93
CA GLU A 259 17.28 -5.76 -15.09
C GLU A 259 16.53 -5.27 -13.85
N MET A 260 17.12 -5.41 -12.66
CA MET A 260 16.50 -5.04 -11.39
C MET A 260 16.64 -3.55 -11.05
N MET A 261 17.73 -2.90 -11.48
CA MET A 261 18.02 -1.49 -11.18
C MET A 261 16.88 -0.51 -11.53
N PRO A 262 16.22 -0.60 -12.70
CA PRO A 262 15.20 0.37 -13.09
C PRO A 262 13.94 0.35 -12.21
N VAL A 263 13.66 -0.76 -11.53
CA VAL A 263 12.45 -0.93 -10.71
C VAL A 263 12.38 0.09 -9.57
N SER A 264 13.53 0.56 -9.06
CA SER A 264 13.61 1.56 -7.99
C SER A 264 13.85 2.99 -8.48
N TRP A 265 13.92 3.23 -9.79
CA TRP A 265 14.07 4.59 -10.32
C TRP A 265 12.84 5.43 -9.98
N PRO A 266 12.99 6.69 -9.53
CA PRO A 266 11.84 7.53 -9.19
C PRO A 266 10.82 7.68 -10.33
N SER A 267 11.27 7.72 -11.58
CA SER A 267 10.42 7.81 -12.77
C SER A 267 9.53 6.57 -13.00
N VAL A 268 9.89 5.43 -12.41
CA VAL A 268 9.15 4.17 -12.46
C VAL A 268 8.38 3.98 -11.15
N ALA A 269 9.08 4.02 -10.03
CA ALA A 269 8.56 3.69 -8.70
C ALA A 269 7.52 4.70 -8.15
N ASN A 270 7.58 5.97 -8.54
CA ASN A 270 6.81 7.04 -7.88
C ASN A 270 5.69 7.64 -8.73
N LEU A 271 5.29 6.99 -9.83
CA LEU A 271 4.13 7.43 -10.59
C LEU A 271 2.84 6.84 -10.00
N HIS A 272 1.83 7.70 -9.77
CA HIS A 272 0.50 7.24 -9.36
C HIS A 272 -0.21 6.54 -10.53
N PRO A 273 -0.86 5.37 -10.35
CA PRO A 273 -1.49 4.61 -11.44
C PRO A 273 -2.55 5.39 -12.24
N PHE A 274 -3.23 6.34 -11.57
CA PHE A 274 -4.25 7.19 -12.20
C PHE A 274 -3.75 8.59 -12.55
N ALA A 275 -2.42 8.79 -12.67
CA ALA A 275 -1.88 10.04 -13.18
C ALA A 275 -2.38 10.30 -14.61
N PRO A 276 -2.54 11.58 -15.03
CA PRO A 276 -2.99 11.89 -16.38
C PRO A 276 -2.08 11.26 -17.45
N ALA A 277 -2.65 10.93 -18.61
CA ALA A 277 -1.94 10.21 -19.65
C ALA A 277 -0.60 10.86 -20.06
N GLY A 278 -0.53 12.20 -20.04
CA GLY A 278 0.70 12.95 -20.34
C GLY A 278 1.87 12.67 -19.39
N HIS A 279 1.61 12.22 -18.15
CA HIS A 279 2.65 11.89 -17.17
C HIS A 279 3.19 10.46 -17.32
N SER A 280 2.56 9.63 -18.16
CA SER A 280 2.87 8.20 -18.32
C SER A 280 3.47 7.85 -19.69
N ALA A 281 3.97 8.84 -20.45
CA ALA A 281 4.50 8.62 -21.80
C ALA A 281 5.61 7.55 -21.85
N GLY A 282 6.56 7.59 -20.91
CA GLY A 282 7.63 6.58 -20.83
C GLY A 282 7.11 5.18 -20.51
N TYR A 283 6.15 5.07 -19.58
CA TYR A 283 5.48 3.81 -19.27
C TYR A 283 4.75 3.24 -20.50
N ARG A 284 4.04 4.09 -21.25
CA ARG A 284 3.31 3.67 -22.45
C ARG A 284 4.23 3.19 -23.57
N ALA A 285 5.36 3.87 -23.77
CA ALA A 285 6.37 3.43 -24.72
C ALA A 285 6.96 2.06 -24.33
N MET A 286 7.37 1.91 -23.06
CA MET A 286 7.90 0.65 -22.53
C MET A 286 6.91 -0.51 -22.65
N VAL A 287 5.63 -0.27 -22.32
CA VAL A 287 4.58 -1.28 -22.43
C VAL A 287 4.35 -1.66 -23.90
N GLY A 288 4.26 -0.69 -24.81
CA GLY A 288 4.07 -0.98 -26.24
C GLY A 288 5.22 -1.76 -26.87
N GLU A 289 6.48 -1.45 -26.50
CA GLU A 289 7.64 -2.24 -26.94
C GLU A 289 7.56 -3.68 -26.41
N LEU A 290 7.22 -3.86 -25.13
CA LEU A 290 7.09 -5.18 -24.52
C LEU A 290 5.94 -5.99 -25.12
N GLU A 291 4.78 -5.37 -25.36
CA GLU A 291 3.64 -5.99 -26.05
C GLU A 291 4.03 -6.50 -27.43
N GLY A 292 4.78 -5.69 -28.20
CA GLY A 292 5.30 -6.08 -29.51
C GLY A 292 6.25 -7.28 -29.43
N TRP A 293 7.22 -7.26 -28.51
CA TRP A 293 8.16 -8.37 -28.34
C TRP A 293 7.47 -9.66 -27.90
N LEU A 294 6.51 -9.58 -26.98
CA LEU A 294 5.78 -10.75 -26.50
C LEU A 294 4.86 -11.32 -27.58
N SER A 295 4.21 -10.47 -28.38
CA SER A 295 3.38 -10.89 -29.51
C SER A 295 4.22 -11.65 -30.54
N GLU A 296 5.42 -11.15 -30.88
CA GLU A 296 6.37 -11.85 -31.77
C GLU A 296 6.82 -13.19 -31.21
N ILE A 297 7.19 -13.26 -29.93
CA ILE A 297 7.66 -14.50 -29.28
C ILE A 297 6.56 -15.57 -29.24
N THR A 298 5.31 -15.16 -29.07
CA THR A 298 4.19 -16.08 -28.82
C THR A 298 3.35 -16.37 -30.06
N GLY A 299 3.41 -15.53 -31.10
CA GLY A 299 2.55 -15.60 -32.27
C GLY A 299 1.11 -15.15 -32.01
N PHE A 300 0.83 -14.46 -30.89
CA PHE A 300 -0.48 -13.86 -30.63
C PHE A 300 -0.60 -12.47 -31.27
N ASP A 301 -1.83 -12.08 -31.62
CA ASP A 301 -2.12 -10.77 -32.23
C ASP A 301 -1.94 -9.60 -31.24
N ALA A 302 -2.13 -9.85 -29.94
CA ALA A 302 -2.01 -8.84 -28.89
C ALA A 302 -1.72 -9.46 -27.51
N VAL A 303 -1.10 -8.65 -26.65
CA VAL A 303 -0.88 -8.91 -25.22
C VAL A 303 -1.40 -7.68 -24.46
N SER A 304 -2.02 -7.88 -23.28
CA SER A 304 -2.63 -6.83 -22.45
C SER A 304 -2.25 -6.97 -20.97
#